data_AF-A0A2K3KM70-F1
#
_entry.id   AF-A0A2K3KM70-F1
#
_cell.length_a   1.000
_cell.length_b   1.000
_cell.length_c   1.000
_cell.angle_alpha   90.00
_cell.angle_beta   90.00
_cell.angle_gamma   90.00
#
_symmetry.space_group_name_H-M   'P 1'
#
loop_
_entity.id
_entity.type
_entity.pdbx_description
1 polymer ?
#
loop_
_entity_poly.entity_id
_entity_poly.type
_entity_poly.pdbx_seq_one_letter_code
_entity_poly.pdbx_strand_id
1 'polypeptide(L)' 'MQRKQSKGTKRKTRQAKALEARKAPRTFLELLNDANLESLPPHVPTYWKAAVGPPSSTARRHFCTVCGFSANYTCVRC' A
#
# COMPACT_ATOMS: atom_id res chain seq x y z
N MET A 1 22.79 -14.82 -29.79
CA MET A 1 21.37 -14.98 -29.42
C MET A 1 21.08 -16.45 -29.06
N GLN A 2 21.47 -16.91 -27.86
CA GLN A 2 21.18 -18.29 -27.43
C GLN A 2 19.68 -18.45 -27.12
N ARG A 3 18.97 -19.23 -27.93
CA ARG A 3 17.61 -19.70 -27.62
C ARG A 3 17.69 -20.72 -26.49
N LYS A 4 17.18 -20.34 -25.31
CA LYS A 4 17.07 -21.22 -24.14
C LYS A 4 16.03 -22.30 -24.45
N GLN A 5 16.46 -23.54 -24.68
CA GLN A 5 15.58 -24.68 -24.90
C GLN A 5 14.61 -24.84 -23.72
N SER A 6 13.32 -24.96 -24.01
CA SER A 6 12.27 -25.25 -23.02
C SER A 6 12.47 -26.66 -22.48
N LYS A 7 13.00 -26.76 -21.25
CA LYS A 7 13.07 -28.03 -20.53
C LYS A 7 11.66 -28.59 -20.37
N GLY A 8 11.50 -29.87 -20.73
CA GLY A 8 10.23 -30.52 -21.04
C GLY A 8 9.11 -30.39 -20.01
N THR A 9 7.90 -30.61 -20.50
CA THR A 9 6.60 -30.67 -19.83
C THR A 9 6.57 -31.76 -18.75
N LYS A 10 7.28 -31.56 -17.65
CA LYS A 10 7.08 -32.36 -16.43
C LYS A 10 5.70 -32.03 -15.87
N ARG A 11 4.92 -33.07 -15.56
CA ARG A 11 3.58 -32.93 -14.96
C ARG A 11 3.68 -32.07 -13.70
N LYS A 12 3.18 -30.83 -13.74
CA LYS A 12 3.20 -29.92 -12.59
C LYS A 12 2.31 -30.52 -11.50
N THR A 13 2.91 -30.80 -10.34
CA THR A 13 2.16 -31.15 -9.14
C THR A 13 1.30 -29.96 -8.71
N ARG A 14 0.22 -30.21 -7.97
CA ARG A 14 -0.66 -29.14 -7.44
C ARG A 14 0.13 -28.09 -6.65
N GLN A 15 1.18 -28.54 -5.94
CA GLN A 15 2.12 -27.71 -5.20
C GLN A 15 2.99 -26.82 -6.10
N ALA A 16 3.51 -27.37 -7.21
CA ALA A 16 4.26 -26.59 -8.19
C ALA A 16 3.40 -25.53 -8.87
N LYS A 17 2.11 -25.81 -9.11
CA LYS A 17 1.16 -24.81 -9.65
C LYS A 17 0.90 -23.67 -8.65
N ALA A 18 0.77 -23.98 -7.36
CA ALA A 18 0.58 -22.99 -6.29
C ALA A 18 1.82 -22.09 -6.09
N LEU A 19 3.03 -22.66 -6.16
CA LEU A 19 4.28 -21.90 -6.07
C LEU A 19 4.47 -20.90 -7.22
N GLU A 20 4.00 -21.26 -8.43
CA GLU A 20 4.09 -20.39 -9.59
C GLU A 20 3.05 -19.26 -9.53
N ALA A 21 1.86 -19.54 -9.00
CA ALA A 21 0.84 -18.52 -8.73
C ALA A 21 1.30 -17.49 -7.68
N ARG A 22 2.18 -17.88 -6.74
CA ARG A 22 2.81 -16.96 -5.77
C ARG A 22 3.88 -16.05 -6.39
N LYS A 23 4.43 -16.39 -7.57
CA LYS A 23 5.43 -15.58 -8.28
C LYS A 23 4.80 -14.54 -9.22
N ALA A 24 3.49 -14.61 -9.46
CA ALA A 24 2.79 -13.60 -10.23
C ALA A 24 2.87 -12.23 -9.50
N PRO A 25 2.94 -11.11 -10.23
CA PRO A 25 2.87 -9.80 -9.62
C PRO A 25 1.53 -9.67 -8.89
N ARG A 26 1.60 -9.37 -7.59
CA ARG A 26 0.43 -9.17 -6.75
C ARG A 26 0.12 -7.70 -6.60
N THR A 27 -1.16 -7.39 -6.48
CA THR A 27 -1.58 -6.03 -6.15
C THR A 27 -1.33 -5.75 -4.67
N PHE A 28 -1.20 -4.48 -4.30
CA PHE A 28 -1.05 -4.09 -2.90
C PHE A 28 -2.23 -4.58 -2.03
N LEU A 29 -3.45 -4.55 -2.56
CA LEU A 29 -4.65 -5.02 -1.85
C LEU A 29 -4.59 -6.51 -1.54
N GLU A 30 -4.09 -7.34 -2.47
CA GLU A 30 -3.90 -8.78 -2.24
C GLU A 30 -2.89 -9.04 -1.11
N LEU A 31 -1.78 -8.30 -1.11
CA LEU A 31 -0.77 -8.40 -0.05
C LEU A 31 -1.31 -7.97 1.31
N LEU A 32 -2.16 -6.95 1.32
CA LEU A 32 -2.76 -6.41 2.55
C LEU A 32 -3.73 -7.41 3.20
N ASN A 33 -4.53 -8.10 2.38
CA ASN A 33 -5.44 -9.14 2.85
C ASN A 33 -4.69 -10.39 3.34
N ASP A 34 -3.63 -10.80 2.64
CA ASP A 34 -2.81 -11.95 3.03
C ASP A 34 -2.01 -11.72 4.33
N ALA A 35 -1.78 -10.46 4.72
CA ALA A 35 -0.96 -10.09 5.88
C ALA A 35 -1.66 -10.27 7.24
N ASN A 36 -2.95 -10.62 7.27
CA ASN A 36 -3.73 -10.90 8.48
C ASN A 36 -3.52 -9.84 9.60
N LEU A 37 -3.63 -8.56 9.25
CA LEU A 37 -3.24 -7.44 10.12
C LEU A 37 -4.08 -7.32 11.41
N GLU A 38 -5.22 -8.01 11.49
CA GLU A 38 -6.10 -8.05 12.67
C GLU A 38 -5.54 -8.90 13.81
N SER A 39 -4.74 -9.94 13.50
CA SER A 39 -4.13 -10.78 14.53
C SER A 39 -2.97 -10.10 15.25
N LEU A 40 -2.48 -8.96 14.74
CA LEU A 40 -1.42 -8.23 15.41
C LEU A 40 -1.96 -7.53 16.66
N PRO A 41 -1.18 -7.53 17.76
CA PRO A 41 -1.51 -6.81 18.97
C PRO A 41 -1.85 -5.33 18.70
N PRO A 42 -2.68 -4.70 19.56
CA PRO A 42 -3.18 -3.33 19.34
C PRO A 42 -2.07 -2.27 19.36
N HIS A 43 -0.91 -2.56 19.93
CA HIS A 43 0.23 -1.64 20.01
C HIS A 43 1.11 -1.63 18.76
N VAL A 44 0.93 -2.57 17.82
CA VAL A 44 1.75 -2.62 16.61
C VAL A 44 1.10 -1.77 15.52
N PRO A 45 1.79 -0.75 14.99
CA PRO A 45 1.26 0.02 13.88
C PRO A 45 1.22 -0.84 12.62
N THR A 46 0.02 -1.02 12.06
CA THR A 46 -0.20 -1.73 10.80
C THR A 46 -0.71 -0.75 9.75
N TYR A 47 -0.70 -1.11 8.46
CA TYR A 47 -1.16 -0.19 7.41
C TYR A 47 -2.60 0.34 7.63
N TRP A 48 -3.49 -0.44 8.25
CA TRP A 48 -4.83 0.01 8.65
C TRP A 48 -4.85 0.93 9.87
N LYS A 49 -3.96 0.68 10.84
CA LYS A 49 -3.90 1.41 12.12
C LYS A 49 -2.90 2.55 12.13
N ALA A 50 -2.06 2.66 11.09
CA ALA A 50 -1.05 3.68 10.91
C ALA A 50 -1.65 5.05 10.57
N ALA A 51 -2.95 5.25 10.81
CA ALA A 51 -3.51 6.58 10.93
C ALA A 51 -2.59 7.38 11.85
N VAL A 52 -2.01 8.43 11.27
CA VAL A 52 -1.21 9.42 11.98
C VAL A 52 -2.00 9.76 13.24
N GLY A 53 -1.35 9.66 14.40
CA GLY A 53 -1.98 9.99 15.69
C GLY A 53 -2.76 11.30 15.61
N PRO A 54 -3.68 11.57 16.55
CA PRO A 54 -4.58 12.73 16.49
C PRO A 54 -3.81 13.95 16.00
N PRO A 55 -4.29 14.63 14.93
CA PRO A 55 -3.51 15.60 14.18
C PRO A 55 -2.81 16.53 15.16
N SER A 56 -1.48 16.49 15.17
CA SER A 56 -0.63 17.11 16.21
C SER A 56 -0.68 18.63 16.22
N SER A 57 -1.45 19.23 15.32
CA SER A 57 -1.61 20.67 15.25
C SER A 57 -2.91 21.11 15.90
N THR A 58 -2.78 21.69 17.09
CA THR A 58 -3.83 22.42 17.80
C THR A 58 -4.32 23.67 17.04
N ALA A 59 -3.61 24.10 15.99
CA ALA A 59 -3.94 25.29 15.21
C ALA A 59 -4.09 24.94 13.72
N ARG A 60 -5.25 25.29 13.15
CA ARG A 60 -5.49 25.19 11.71
C ARG A 60 -4.60 26.23 11.00
N ARG A 61 -3.48 25.78 10.43
CA ARG A 61 -2.58 26.67 9.68
C ARG A 61 -3.23 27.08 8.36
N HIS A 62 -3.75 28.29 8.29
CA HIS A 62 -4.40 28.80 7.09
C HIS A 62 -3.38 29.59 6.25
N PHE A 63 -2.87 28.93 5.20
CA PHE A 63 -1.89 29.51 4.28
C PHE A 63 -2.48 29.72 2.90
N CYS A 64 -1.99 30.74 2.20
CA CYS A 64 -2.27 30.97 0.80
C CYS A 64 -1.65 29.85 -0.05
N THR A 65 -2.46 29.24 -0.92
CA THR A 65 -2.01 28.19 -1.85
C THR A 65 -1.06 28.70 -2.95
N VAL A 66 -1.03 30.02 -3.20
CA VAL A 66 -0.20 30.64 -4.23
C VAL A 66 1.18 31.02 -3.67
N CYS A 67 1.21 31.72 -2.53
CA CYS A 67 2.45 32.31 -1.99
C CYS A 67 2.95 31.68 -0.68
N GLY A 68 2.18 30.80 -0.03
CA GLY A 68 2.59 30.11 1.19
C GLY A 68 2.55 30.95 2.48
N PHE A 69 2.23 32.24 2.41
CA PHE A 69 2.06 33.11 3.58
C PHE A 69 0.70 32.91 4.26
N SER A 70 0.54 33.39 5.51
CA SER A 70 -0.73 33.30 6.24
C SER A 70 -1.85 34.03 5.49
N ALA A 71 -2.94 33.33 5.21
CA ALA A 71 -4.07 33.88 4.47
C ALA A 71 -5.17 34.37 5.42
N ASN A 72 -5.75 35.52 5.08
CA ASN A 72 -6.97 36.04 5.73
C ASN A 72 -8.21 35.90 4.84
N TYR A 73 -8.11 35.10 3.77
CA TYR A 73 -9.16 34.95 2.76
C TYR A 73 -9.36 33.49 2.38
N THR A 74 -10.61 33.09 2.11
CA THR A 74 -10.98 31.79 1.55
C THR A 74 -11.54 31.98 0.15
N CYS A 75 -11.46 30.95 -0.69
CA CYS A 75 -12.14 30.97 -1.98
C CYS A 75 -13.65 31.07 -1.75
N VAL A 76 -14.36 31.88 -2.54
CA VAL A 76 -15.83 31.97 -2.47
C VAL A 76 -16.50 30.76 -3.16
N ARG A 77 -15.78 30.08 -4.05
CA ARG A 77 -16.30 29.00 -4.92
C ARG A 77 -15.90 27.59 -4.50
N CYS A 78 -14.73 27.42 -3.91
CA CYS A 78 -14.15 26.12 -3.52
C CYS A 78 -14.23 25.97 -2.01
#